data_AF-A0A915YQ40-F1
#
_entry.id   AF-A0A915YQ40-F1
#
_cell.length_a   1.000
_cell.length_b   1.000
_cell.length_c   1.000
_cell.angle_alpha   90.00
_cell.angle_beta   90.00
_cell.angle_gamma   90.00
#
_symmetry.space_group_name_H-M   'P 1'
#
loop_
_entity.id
_entity.type
_entity.pdbx_description
1 polymer ?
#
loop_
_entity_poly.entity_id
_entity_poly.type
_entity_poly.pdbx_seq_one_letter_code
_entity_poly.pdbx_strand_id
1 'polypeptide(L)'
;MFIDIRTSLFAIYLFLAGDSSALSNWSYADNPSIAILIVLFSLLIVVYLMNLLIGLLNIAIEEDNNRVSYLIQKAEILAEIELFYLLPHQRRWQAWFPEVIHYYADTDKTRIEIERLIKEGECDTKEFSEMQESLLKQLQIKHNLNDNRVILEKVKSNDEKLNKLEKLEEKLEKLDKLEKLEEKLEKLDKLEKLEEKLEKLDKLETLEKSYCEKSEKSDKLEILGKLETLEKSHCEILVKLEKLLERNDAK
;
A
#
# COMPACT_ATOMS: atom_id res chain seq x y z
N MET A 1 -29.49 9.89 7.87
CA MET A 1 -28.21 9.26 8.25
C MET A 1 -27.05 9.66 7.34
N PHE A 2 -27.29 10.03 6.07
CA PHE A 2 -26.26 10.49 5.14
C PHE A 2 -26.19 12.03 5.05
N ILE A 3 -26.01 12.71 6.18
CA ILE A 3 -25.96 14.19 6.23
C ILE A 3 -24.51 14.66 6.35
N ASP A 4 -23.73 13.98 7.19
CA ASP A 4 -22.32 14.26 7.41
C ASP A 4 -21.48 13.02 7.07
N ILE A 5 -20.19 13.21 6.78
CA ILE A 5 -19.27 12.09 6.50
C ILE A 5 -19.24 11.08 7.66
N ARG A 6 -19.24 11.56 8.91
CA ARG A 6 -19.22 10.71 10.12
C ARG A 6 -20.47 9.84 10.22
N THR A 7 -21.64 10.43 10.02
CA THR A 7 -22.92 9.72 10.09
C THR A 7 -23.12 8.79 8.89
N SER A 8 -22.54 9.15 7.74
CA SER A 8 -22.52 8.33 6.53
C SER A 8 -21.63 7.09 6.67
N LEU A 9 -20.43 7.23 7.26
CA LEU A 9 -19.55 6.09 7.55
C LEU A 9 -20.21 5.11 8.53
N PHE A 10 -20.85 5.63 9.58
CA PHE A 10 -21.59 4.81 10.54
C PHE A 10 -22.79 4.10 9.90
N ALA A 11 -23.50 4.77 8.99
CA ALA A 11 -24.57 4.18 8.19
C ALA A 11 -24.08 3.03 7.31
N ILE A 12 -22.91 3.18 6.66
CA ILE A 12 -22.30 2.12 5.84
C ILE A 12 -21.88 0.93 6.72
N TYR A 13 -21.32 1.18 7.90
CA TYR A 13 -20.96 0.12 8.85
C TYR A 13 -22.19 -0.68 9.31
N LEU A 14 -23.29 -0.01 9.67
CA LEU A 14 -24.55 -0.67 10.00
C LEU A 14 -25.08 -1.50 8.84
N PHE A 15 -24.98 -0.97 7.62
CA PHE A 15 -25.40 -1.69 6.43
C PHE A 15 -24.53 -2.94 6.17
N LEU A 16 -23.22 -2.86 6.41
CA LEU A 16 -22.31 -4.00 6.35
C LEU A 16 -22.66 -5.09 7.38
N ALA A 17 -23.13 -4.70 8.57
CA ALA A 17 -23.62 -5.60 9.61
C ALA A 17 -25.03 -6.17 9.33
N GLY A 18 -25.67 -5.77 8.22
CA GLY A 18 -27.00 -6.23 7.81
C GLY A 18 -28.15 -5.39 8.35
N ASP A 19 -27.89 -4.26 9.00
CA ASP A 19 -28.94 -3.34 9.45
C ASP A 19 -29.33 -2.35 8.34
N SER A 20 -30.53 -2.54 7.79
CA SER A 20 -31.09 -1.67 6.75
C SER A 20 -31.73 -0.39 7.28
N SER A 21 -31.77 -0.17 8.61
CA SER A 21 -32.37 1.02 9.23
C SER A 21 -31.74 2.32 8.71
N ALA A 22 -30.46 2.28 8.34
CA ALA A 22 -29.71 3.39 7.76
C ALA A 22 -30.26 3.88 6.41
N LEU A 23 -30.94 3.01 5.67
CA LEU A 23 -31.49 3.27 4.34
C LEU A 23 -33.01 3.53 4.36
N SER A 24 -33.65 3.43 5.52
CA SER A 24 -35.12 3.56 5.69
C SER A 24 -35.70 4.89 5.17
N ASN A 25 -34.92 5.97 5.22
CA ASN A 25 -35.34 7.30 4.76
C ASN A 25 -35.31 7.45 3.23
N TRP A 26 -34.79 6.47 2.49
CA TRP A 26 -34.64 6.54 1.03
C TRP A 26 -35.59 5.55 0.35
N SER A 27 -36.62 6.07 -0.29
CA SER A 27 -37.53 5.29 -1.11
C SER A 27 -36.82 4.82 -2.39
N TYR A 28 -36.82 3.51 -2.62
CA TYR A 28 -36.20 2.87 -3.79
C TYR A 28 -36.85 3.29 -5.13
N ALA A 29 -38.12 3.73 -5.09
CA ALA A 29 -38.87 4.12 -6.27
C ALA A 29 -38.46 5.50 -6.81
N ASP A 30 -38.01 6.39 -5.92
CA ASP A 30 -37.79 7.79 -6.28
C ASP A 30 -36.38 8.04 -6.86
N ASN A 31 -35.44 7.10 -6.64
CA ASN A 31 -34.04 7.27 -7.02
C ASN A 31 -33.40 5.96 -7.53
N PRO A 32 -33.45 5.68 -8.84
CA PRO A 32 -32.93 4.43 -9.41
C PRO A 32 -31.42 4.25 -9.18
N SER A 33 -30.65 5.34 -9.14
CA SER A 33 -29.20 5.30 -8.91
C SER A 33 -28.84 4.74 -7.53
N ILE A 34 -29.61 5.07 -6.49
CA ILE A 34 -29.39 4.58 -5.12
C ILE A 34 -29.70 3.08 -5.06
N ALA A 35 -30.79 2.65 -5.70
CA ALA A 35 -31.15 1.24 -5.78
C ALA A 35 -30.03 0.40 -6.45
N ILE A 36 -29.47 0.89 -7.55
CA ILE A 36 -28.35 0.22 -8.24
C ILE A 36 -27.11 0.13 -7.32
N LEU A 37 -26.76 1.22 -6.64
CA LEU A 37 -25.61 1.26 -5.73
C LEU A 37 -25.78 0.27 -4.56
N ILE A 38 -26.97 0.18 -3.98
CA ILE A 38 -27.28 -0.76 -2.89
C ILE A 38 -27.12 -2.20 -3.37
N VAL A 39 -27.69 -2.55 -4.53
CA VAL A 39 -27.58 -3.91 -5.08
C VAL A 39 -26.12 -4.27 -5.36
N LEU A 40 -25.36 -3.37 -5.98
CA LEU A 40 -23.93 -3.59 -6.25
C LEU A 40 -23.12 -3.74 -4.97
N PHE A 41 -23.37 -2.89 -3.97
CA PHE A 41 -22.68 -2.92 -2.69
C PHE A 41 -23.00 -4.21 -1.90
N SER A 42 -24.27 -4.62 -1.86
CA SER A 42 -24.68 -5.88 -1.24
C SER A 42 -24.03 -7.09 -1.93
N LEU A 43 -23.95 -7.09 -3.27
CA LEU A 43 -23.28 -8.16 -4.02
C LEU A 43 -21.78 -8.20 -3.69
N LEU A 44 -21.12 -7.06 -3.61
CA LEU A 44 -19.71 -6.98 -3.22
C LEU A 44 -19.48 -7.52 -1.81
N ILE A 45 -20.32 -7.17 -0.83
CA ILE A 45 -20.16 -7.68 0.55
C ILE A 45 -20.31 -9.20 0.58
N VAL A 46 -21.41 -9.71 0.03
CA VAL A 46 -21.76 -11.13 0.14
C VAL A 46 -20.80 -11.99 -0.68
N VAL A 47 -20.47 -11.59 -1.90
CA VAL A 47 -19.65 -12.39 -2.81
C VAL A 47 -18.16 -12.23 -2.56
N TYR A 48 -17.69 -11.02 -2.24
CA TYR A 48 -16.26 -10.75 -2.12
C TYR A 48 -15.80 -10.71 -0.66
N LEU A 49 -16.32 -9.79 0.15
CA LEU A 49 -15.81 -9.57 1.51
C LEU A 49 -16.05 -10.76 2.44
N MET A 50 -17.26 -11.33 2.46
CA MET A 50 -17.57 -12.46 3.35
C MET A 50 -16.77 -13.72 2.95
N ASN A 51 -16.69 -14.02 1.66
CA ASN A 51 -15.92 -15.17 1.19
C ASN A 51 -14.42 -15.01 1.42
N LEU A 52 -13.88 -13.79 1.23
CA LEU A 52 -12.49 -13.48 1.56
C LEU A 52 -12.23 -13.62 3.06
N LEU A 53 -13.11 -13.07 3.89
CA LEU A 53 -12.98 -13.13 5.35
C LEU A 53 -13.04 -14.58 5.84
N ILE A 54 -13.99 -15.39 5.36
CA ILE A 54 -14.09 -16.81 5.68
C ILE A 54 -12.83 -17.56 5.23
N GLY A 55 -12.30 -17.28 4.05
CA GLY A 55 -11.08 -17.90 3.54
C GLY A 55 -9.84 -17.57 4.40
N LEU A 56 -9.65 -16.30 4.74
CA LEU A 56 -8.57 -15.86 5.63
C LEU A 56 -8.72 -16.44 7.04
N LEU A 57 -9.95 -16.46 7.57
CA LEU A 57 -10.22 -17.03 8.89
C LEU A 57 -9.96 -18.53 8.91
N ASN A 58 -10.31 -19.26 7.84
CA ASN A 58 -10.02 -20.69 7.72
C ASN A 58 -8.51 -20.97 7.76
N ILE A 59 -7.71 -20.18 7.05
CA ILE A 59 -6.23 -20.32 7.05
C ILE A 59 -5.68 -20.09 8.47
N ALA A 60 -6.12 -19.04 9.15
CA ALA A 60 -5.66 -18.73 10.50
C ALA A 60 -6.07 -19.82 11.53
N ILE A 61 -7.29 -20.36 11.40
CA ILE A 61 -7.76 -21.45 12.26
C ILE A 61 -6.98 -22.75 12.01
N GLU A 62 -6.64 -23.04 10.75
CA GLU A 62 -5.89 -24.25 10.39
C GLU A 62 -4.46 -24.22 10.98
N GLU A 63 -3.81 -23.06 10.99
CA GLU A 63 -2.50 -22.86 11.61
C GLU A 63 -2.52 -23.01 13.15
N ASP A 64 -3.58 -22.52 13.81
CA ASP A 64 -3.69 -22.52 15.28
C ASP A 64 -4.40 -23.76 15.87
N ASN A 65 -4.99 -24.63 15.04
CA ASN A 65 -5.56 -25.92 15.48
C ASN A 65 -4.47 -26.96 15.77
N ASN A 66 -3.43 -26.56 16.49
CA ASN A 66 -2.35 -27.43 16.90
C ASN A 66 -2.61 -27.96 18.31
N ARG A 67 -2.85 -29.26 18.42
CA ARG A 67 -3.01 -29.97 19.69
C ARG A 67 -1.82 -29.73 20.64
N VAL A 68 -0.62 -29.55 20.10
CA VAL A 68 0.58 -29.26 20.89
C VAL A 68 0.49 -27.88 21.54
N SER A 69 0.12 -26.84 20.79
CA SER A 69 -0.09 -25.48 21.32
C SER A 69 -1.16 -25.45 22.41
N TYR A 70 -2.26 -26.17 22.21
CA TYR A 70 -3.31 -26.32 23.24
C TYR A 70 -2.76 -26.94 24.55
N LEU A 71 -1.96 -28.00 24.45
CA LEU A 71 -1.38 -28.65 25.63
C LEU A 71 -0.36 -27.74 26.34
N ILE A 72 0.42 -26.97 25.59
CA ILE A 72 1.37 -25.99 26.14
C ILE A 72 0.62 -24.90 26.90
N GLN A 73 -0.38 -24.27 26.29
CA GLN A 73 -1.19 -23.23 26.93
C GLN A 73 -1.90 -23.77 28.19
N LYS A 74 -2.41 -25.00 28.11
CA LYS A 74 -3.04 -25.65 29.26
C LYS A 74 -2.04 -25.88 30.40
N ALA A 75 -0.81 -26.27 30.10
CA ALA A 75 0.24 -26.45 31.10
C ALA A 75 0.68 -25.12 31.72
N GLU A 76 0.78 -24.05 30.91
CA GLU A 76 1.11 -22.71 31.36
C GLU A 76 0.05 -22.17 32.33
N ILE A 77 -1.23 -22.27 31.97
CA ILE A 77 -2.35 -21.89 32.84
C ILE A 77 -2.34 -22.71 34.13
N LEU A 78 -2.05 -24.01 34.04
CA LEU A 78 -1.98 -24.88 35.22
C LEU A 78 -0.84 -24.43 36.16
N ALA A 79 0.35 -24.15 35.63
CA ALA A 79 1.48 -23.65 36.40
C ALA A 79 1.17 -22.29 37.04
N GLU A 80 0.45 -21.41 36.35
CA GLU A 80 0.00 -20.12 36.91
C GLU A 80 -0.96 -20.32 38.09
N ILE A 81 -1.94 -21.21 37.94
CA ILE A 81 -2.87 -21.58 39.01
C ILE A 81 -2.10 -22.15 40.21
N GLU A 82 -1.16 -23.06 39.96
CA GLU A 82 -0.33 -23.68 40.99
C GLU A 82 0.54 -22.68 41.75
N LEU A 83 1.11 -21.70 41.05
CA LEU A 83 2.02 -20.74 41.65
C LEU A 83 1.29 -19.64 42.42
N PHE A 84 0.22 -19.09 41.84
CA PHE A 84 -0.43 -17.86 42.34
C PHE A 84 -1.76 -18.08 43.06
N TYR A 85 -2.50 -19.14 42.74
CA TYR A 85 -3.89 -19.31 43.21
C TYR A 85 -4.05 -20.41 44.27
N LEU A 86 -3.06 -21.30 44.45
CA LEU A 86 -3.11 -22.37 45.46
C LEU A 86 -2.43 -21.99 46.78
N LEU A 87 -3.10 -22.34 47.90
CA LEU A 87 -2.53 -22.19 49.24
C LEU A 87 -1.41 -23.20 49.50
N PRO A 88 -0.44 -22.91 50.39
CA PRO A 88 0.69 -23.80 50.67
C PRO A 88 0.30 -25.22 51.08
N HIS A 89 -0.85 -25.40 51.76
CA HIS A 89 -1.33 -26.72 52.16
C HIS A 89 -1.91 -27.52 50.97
N GLN A 90 -2.52 -26.86 49.98
CA GLN A 90 -3.07 -27.52 48.80
C GLN A 90 -1.96 -28.04 47.89
N ARG A 91 -0.87 -27.28 47.75
CA ARG A 91 0.32 -27.69 46.99
C ARG A 91 1.08 -28.89 47.56
N ARG A 92 0.92 -29.15 48.86
CA ARG A 92 1.51 -30.31 49.53
C ARG A 92 0.58 -31.53 49.55
N TRP A 93 -0.58 -31.44 48.92
CA TRP A 93 -1.52 -32.54 48.92
C TRP A 93 -1.11 -33.58 47.87
N GLN A 94 -0.54 -34.69 48.32
CA GLN A 94 -0.03 -35.77 47.46
C GLN A 94 -1.08 -36.35 46.48
N ALA A 95 -2.37 -36.24 46.81
CA ALA A 95 -3.44 -36.69 45.93
C ALA A 95 -3.60 -35.81 44.68
N TRP A 96 -3.24 -34.52 44.77
CA TRP A 96 -3.32 -33.56 43.66
C TRP A 96 -1.94 -33.33 43.01
N PHE A 97 -0.87 -33.37 43.82
CA PHE A 97 0.52 -33.21 43.40
C PHE A 97 1.33 -34.45 43.80
N PRO A 98 1.29 -35.52 42.99
CA PRO A 98 2.07 -36.71 43.25
C PRO A 98 3.57 -36.41 43.09
N GLU A 99 4.40 -37.06 43.90
CA GLU A 99 5.86 -36.93 43.82
C GLU A 99 6.43 -37.56 42.55
N VAL A 100 5.75 -38.59 42.01
CA VAL A 100 6.16 -39.31 40.80
C VAL A 100 4.97 -39.48 39.88
N ILE A 101 5.15 -39.13 38.60
CA ILE A 101 4.17 -39.34 37.54
C ILE A 101 4.67 -40.49 36.65
N HIS A 102 3.91 -41.59 36.61
CA HIS A 102 4.22 -42.70 35.70
C HIS A 102 3.55 -42.45 34.36
N TYR A 103 4.36 -42.38 33.30
CA TYR A 103 3.87 -42.30 31.93
C TYR A 103 4.27 -43.56 31.15
N TYR A 104 3.33 -44.10 30.38
CA TYR A 104 3.60 -45.19 29.45
C TYR A 104 3.87 -44.61 28.07
N ALA A 105 5.09 -44.81 27.58
CA ALA A 105 5.47 -44.46 26.23
C ALA A 105 5.77 -45.73 25.43
N ASP A 106 5.34 -45.74 24.18
CA ASP A 106 5.67 -46.81 23.23
C ASP A 106 7.15 -46.70 22.83
N THR A 107 7.93 -47.75 23.09
CA THR A 107 9.38 -47.74 22.90
C THR A 107 9.80 -47.46 21.46
N ASP A 108 9.04 -47.93 20.48
CA ASP A 108 9.39 -47.79 19.06
C ASP A 108 9.05 -46.39 18.57
N LYS A 109 7.88 -45.85 18.94
CA LYS A 109 7.51 -44.46 18.63
C LYS A 109 8.46 -43.47 19.28
N THR A 110 8.81 -43.69 20.55
CA THR A 110 9.77 -42.84 21.25
C THR A 110 11.13 -42.89 20.59
N ARG A 111 11.60 -44.07 20.15
CA ARG A 111 12.88 -44.18 19.43
C ARG A 111 12.90 -43.33 18.16
N ILE A 112 11.86 -43.45 17.33
CA ILE A 112 11.74 -42.69 16.08
C ILE A 112 11.77 -41.18 16.34
N GLU A 113 11.02 -40.72 17.34
CA GLU A 113 10.91 -39.29 17.64
C GLU A 113 12.20 -38.72 18.21
N ILE A 114 12.89 -39.45 19.09
CA ILE A 114 14.20 -39.02 19.62
C ILE A 114 15.24 -38.94 18.50
N GLU A 115 15.26 -39.91 17.56
CA GLU A 115 16.14 -39.83 16.39
C GLU A 115 15.83 -38.64 15.47
N ARG A 116 14.55 -38.27 15.34
CA ARG A 116 14.11 -37.06 14.61
C ARG A 116 14.64 -35.80 15.27
N LEU A 117 14.43 -35.66 16.58
CA LEU A 117 14.88 -34.50 17.37
C LEU A 117 16.41 -34.34 17.35
N ILE A 118 17.17 -35.44 17.37
CA ILE A 118 18.64 -35.40 17.25
C ILE A 118 19.06 -34.87 15.87
N LYS A 119 18.42 -35.33 14.78
CA LYS A 119 18.74 -34.87 13.41
C LYS A 119 18.42 -33.39 13.21
N GLU A 120 17.27 -32.94 13.72
CA GLU A 120 16.84 -31.55 13.65
C GLU A 120 17.68 -30.65 14.58
N GLY A 121 18.32 -31.23 15.60
CA GLY A 121 19.14 -30.53 16.59
C GLY A 121 18.32 -29.76 17.62
N GLU A 122 17.07 -30.16 17.80
CA GLU A 122 16.15 -29.63 18.83
C GLU A 122 16.31 -30.34 20.17
N CYS A 123 17.10 -31.42 20.19
CA CYS A 123 17.45 -32.15 21.40
C CYS A 123 18.55 -31.40 22.18
N ASP A 124 18.21 -30.25 22.76
CA ASP A 124 19.14 -29.45 23.56
C ASP A 124 18.65 -29.38 25.02
N THR A 125 19.20 -30.24 25.87
CA THR A 125 18.85 -30.31 27.30
C THR A 125 20.11 -30.34 28.15
N LYS A 126 20.78 -29.19 28.27
CA LYS A 126 21.86 -29.00 29.25
C LYS A 126 21.38 -29.21 30.70
N GLU A 127 20.10 -29.02 30.96
CA GLU A 127 19.50 -29.12 32.31
C GLU A 127 19.20 -30.56 32.76
N PHE A 128 19.19 -31.56 31.85
CA PHE A 128 18.83 -32.95 32.17
C PHE A 128 19.74 -34.01 31.49
N SER A 129 21.03 -33.69 31.31
CA SER A 129 21.98 -34.57 30.60
C SER A 129 22.04 -36.00 31.13
N GLU A 130 21.97 -36.19 32.45
CA GLU A 130 22.02 -37.54 33.06
C GLU A 130 20.78 -38.39 32.73
N MET A 131 19.60 -37.77 32.78
CA MET A 131 18.34 -38.43 32.45
C MET A 131 18.29 -38.80 30.96
N GLN A 132 18.77 -37.90 30.11
CA GLN A 132 18.86 -38.12 28.66
C GLN A 132 19.78 -39.31 28.32
N GLU A 133 20.97 -39.39 28.92
CA GLU A 133 21.87 -40.53 28.73
C GLU A 133 21.22 -41.85 29.16
N SER A 134 20.50 -41.84 30.29
CA SER A 134 19.80 -43.01 30.79
C SER A 134 18.71 -43.49 29.82
N LEU A 135 17.97 -42.55 29.23
CA LEU A 135 16.91 -42.81 28.26
C LEU A 135 17.48 -43.34 26.93
N LEU A 136 18.57 -42.75 26.42
CA LEU A 136 19.23 -43.23 25.21
C LEU A 136 19.78 -44.65 25.38
N LYS A 137 20.34 -44.96 26.56
CA LYS A 137 20.78 -46.33 26.92
C LYS A 137 19.60 -47.30 26.94
N GLN A 138 18.48 -46.93 27.56
CA GLN A 138 17.28 -47.78 27.61
C GLN A 138 16.65 -48.01 26.24
N LEU A 139 16.61 -47.00 25.37
CA LEU A 139 16.08 -47.11 24.01
C LEU A 139 17.03 -47.82 23.03
N GLN A 140 18.26 -48.14 23.47
CA GLN A 140 19.34 -48.73 22.68
C GLN A 140 19.74 -47.88 21.46
N ILE A 141 19.52 -46.56 21.55
CA ILE A 141 19.92 -45.63 20.50
C ILE A 141 21.44 -45.44 20.63
N LYS A 142 22.19 -45.87 19.62
CA LYS A 142 23.62 -45.58 19.51
C LYS A 142 23.80 -44.08 19.26
N HIS A 143 23.78 -43.29 20.33
CA HIS A 143 24.21 -41.91 20.28
C HIS A 143 25.73 -41.88 20.24
N ASN A 144 26.31 -42.02 19.04
CA ASN A 144 27.69 -41.61 18.86
C ASN A 144 27.71 -40.08 19.03
N LEU A 145 28.16 -39.60 20.18
CA LEU A 145 28.45 -38.18 20.46
C LEU A 145 29.43 -37.53 19.46
N ASN A 146 29.90 -38.28 18.45
CA ASN A 146 30.85 -37.83 17.43
C ASN A 146 30.18 -37.41 16.12
N ASP A 147 28.89 -37.02 16.13
CA ASP A 147 28.13 -36.55 14.98
C ASP A 147 28.55 -35.16 14.46
N ASN A 148 29.86 -34.99 14.28
CA ASN A 148 30.45 -34.04 13.33
C ASN A 148 29.78 -34.13 11.95
N ARG A 149 29.10 -35.23 11.63
CA ARG A 149 28.34 -35.41 10.38
C ARG A 149 27.09 -34.52 10.29
N VAL A 150 26.30 -34.41 11.36
CA VAL A 150 25.11 -33.54 11.39
C VAL A 150 25.53 -32.08 11.36
N ILE A 151 26.60 -31.74 12.10
CA ILE A 151 27.23 -30.42 12.04
C ILE A 151 27.76 -30.15 10.63
N LEU A 152 28.41 -31.11 9.96
CA LEU A 152 28.93 -30.96 8.60
C LEU A 152 27.82 -30.77 7.56
N GLU A 153 26.69 -31.47 7.69
CA GLU A 153 25.54 -31.30 6.80
C GLU A 153 24.85 -29.94 7.01
N LYS A 154 24.71 -29.49 8.27
CA LYS A 154 24.23 -28.13 8.58
C LYS A 154 25.18 -27.05 8.07
N VAL A 155 26.49 -27.22 8.22
CA VAL A 155 27.51 -26.30 7.67
C VAL A 155 27.41 -26.25 6.15
N LYS A 156 27.35 -27.39 5.46
CA LYS A 156 27.17 -27.44 4.00
C LYS A 156 25.89 -26.76 3.53
N SER A 157 24.77 -26.99 4.23
CA SER A 157 23.50 -26.33 3.90
C SER A 157 23.57 -24.82 4.14
N ASN A 158 24.30 -24.37 5.16
CA ASN A 158 24.49 -22.94 5.44
C ASN A 158 25.40 -22.28 4.41
N ASP A 159 26.48 -22.94 3.96
CA ASP A 159 27.33 -22.45 2.87
C ASP A 159 26.51 -22.23 1.58
N GLU A 160 25.59 -23.14 1.28
CA GLU A 160 24.72 -23.02 0.11
C GLU A 160 23.71 -21.87 0.22
N LYS A 161 23.22 -21.58 1.44
CA LYS A 161 22.37 -20.41 1.72
C LYS A 161 23.18 -19.11 1.63
N LEU A 162 24.41 -19.10 2.13
CA LEU A 162 25.31 -17.95 2.09
C LEU A 162 25.59 -17.53 0.63
N ASN A 163 25.88 -18.49 -0.24
CA ASN A 163 26.07 -18.26 -1.67
C ASN A 163 24.81 -17.70 -2.38
N LYS A 164 23.61 -18.01 -1.89
CA LYS A 164 22.35 -17.45 -2.42
C LYS A 164 22.13 -16.02 -1.93
N LEU A 165 22.51 -15.72 -0.68
CA LEU A 165 22.48 -14.39 -0.08
C LEU A 165 23.45 -13.44 -0.79
N GLU A 166 24.68 -13.87 -1.07
CA GLU A 166 25.67 -13.08 -1.81
C GLU A 166 25.16 -12.70 -3.22
N LYS A 167 24.51 -13.65 -3.92
CA LYS A 167 23.84 -13.37 -5.21
C LYS A 167 22.65 -12.42 -5.11
N LEU A 168 21.98 -12.33 -3.96
CA LEU A 168 20.90 -11.36 -3.72
C LEU A 168 21.47 -9.99 -3.42
N GLU A 169 22.57 -9.91 -2.68
CA GLU A 169 23.30 -8.67 -2.39
C GLU A 169 23.83 -8.02 -3.67
N GLU A 170 24.41 -8.80 -4.60
CA GLU A 170 24.79 -8.31 -5.93
C GLU A 170 23.60 -7.80 -6.75
N LYS A 171 22.40 -8.37 -6.58
CA LYS A 171 21.18 -7.89 -7.25
C LYS A 171 20.67 -6.59 -6.61
N LEU A 172 20.78 -6.45 -5.30
CA LEU A 172 20.41 -5.24 -4.57
C LEU A 172 21.27 -4.06 -5.02
N GLU A 173 22.58 -4.27 -5.16
CA GLU A 173 23.50 -3.22 -5.62
C GLU A 173 23.21 -2.76 -7.05
N LYS A 174 22.66 -3.64 -7.90
CA LYS A 174 22.19 -3.27 -9.25
C LYS A 174 20.89 -2.47 -9.21
N LEU A 175 20.03 -2.71 -8.22
CA LEU A 175 18.79 -1.96 -8.00
C LEU A 175 19.07 -0.53 -7.54
N ASP A 176 20.01 -0.33 -6.62
CA ASP A 176 20.44 1.01 -6.18
C ASP A 176 20.99 1.87 -7.34
N LYS A 177 21.63 1.24 -8.33
CA LYS A 177 22.11 1.91 -9.54
C LYS A 177 20.96 2.34 -10.45
N LEU A 178 19.87 1.57 -10.48
CA LEU A 178 18.64 1.86 -11.23
C LEU A 178 17.85 3.01 -10.59
N GLU A 179 17.71 3.03 -9.27
CA GLU A 179 17.05 4.12 -8.53
C GLU A 179 17.74 5.47 -8.78
N LYS A 180 19.09 5.49 -8.78
CA LYS A 180 19.87 6.70 -9.13
C LYS A 180 19.70 7.15 -10.59
N LEU A 181 19.34 6.25 -11.50
CA LEU A 181 19.02 6.59 -12.89
C LEU A 181 17.60 7.14 -13.01
N GLU A 182 16.66 6.60 -12.25
CA GLU A 182 15.27 7.06 -12.21
C GLU A 182 15.17 8.49 -11.67
N GLU A 183 15.89 8.83 -10.60
CA GLU A 183 16.00 10.22 -10.10
C GLU A 183 16.58 11.18 -11.15
N LYS A 184 17.51 10.71 -11.99
CA LYS A 184 18.06 11.52 -13.09
C LYS A 184 17.05 11.72 -14.21
N LEU A 185 16.24 10.70 -14.50
CA LEU A 185 15.18 10.78 -15.50
C LEU A 185 14.10 11.79 -15.07
N GLU A 186 13.69 11.78 -13.81
CA GLU A 186 12.68 12.71 -13.28
C GLU A 186 13.17 14.18 -13.32
N LYS A 187 14.48 14.41 -13.16
CA LYS A 187 15.09 15.72 -13.35
C LYS A 187 15.06 16.18 -14.81
N LEU A 188 15.16 15.24 -15.76
CA LEU A 188 15.10 15.52 -17.19
C LEU A 188 13.67 15.93 -17.62
N ASP A 189 12.66 15.20 -17.14
CA ASP A 189 11.24 15.51 -17.44
C ASP A 189 10.82 16.90 -16.93
N LYS A 190 11.38 17.34 -15.80
CA LYS A 190 11.15 18.70 -15.27
C LYS A 190 11.76 19.77 -16.18
N LEU A 191 12.88 19.47 -16.84
CA LEU A 191 13.57 20.35 -17.78
C LEU A 191 12.79 20.47 -19.10
N GLU A 192 12.27 19.36 -19.63
CA GLU A 192 11.43 19.35 -20.84
C GLU A 192 10.15 20.18 -20.65
N LYS A 193 9.48 20.06 -19.49
CA LYS A 193 8.31 20.89 -19.15
C LYS A 193 8.64 22.39 -19.04
N LEU A 194 9.88 22.75 -18.71
CA LEU A 194 10.34 24.14 -18.67
C LEU A 194 10.59 24.68 -20.08
N GLU A 195 11.17 23.85 -20.95
CA GLU A 195 11.42 24.17 -22.35
C GLU A 195 10.10 24.40 -23.11
N GLU A 196 9.09 23.55 -22.87
CA GLU A 196 7.76 23.71 -23.46
C GLU A 196 7.03 24.99 -22.98
N LYS A 197 7.31 25.44 -21.75
CA LYS A 197 6.81 26.73 -21.23
C LYS A 197 7.53 27.91 -21.87
N LEU A 198 8.84 27.80 -22.12
CA LEU A 198 9.62 28.80 -22.84
C LEU A 198 9.11 28.98 -24.27
N GLU A 199 8.82 27.89 -24.97
CA GLU A 199 8.29 27.95 -26.34
C GLU A 199 6.90 28.61 -26.40
N LYS A 200 6.06 28.41 -25.37
CA LYS A 200 4.78 29.11 -25.22
C LYS A 200 4.96 30.62 -24.97
N LEU A 201 6.04 31.02 -24.30
CA LEU A 201 6.38 32.41 -24.04
C LEU A 201 6.83 33.11 -25.34
N ASP A 202 7.66 32.47 -26.16
CA ASP A 202 8.11 33.00 -27.45
C ASP A 202 6.93 33.21 -28.43
N LYS A 203 5.94 32.30 -28.39
CA LYS A 203 4.69 32.45 -29.15
C LYS A 203 3.85 33.64 -28.68
N LEU A 204 3.93 34.01 -27.40
CA LEU A 204 3.26 35.19 -26.86
C LEU A 204 3.96 36.49 -27.31
N GLU A 205 5.29 36.51 -27.26
CA GLU A 205 6.10 37.66 -27.67
C GLU A 205 5.92 37.97 -29.17
N THR A 206 5.82 36.93 -30.00
CA THR A 206 5.53 37.09 -31.44
C THR A 206 4.13 37.64 -31.70
N LEU A 207 3.15 37.26 -30.88
CA LEU A 207 1.78 37.78 -30.97
C LEU A 207 1.72 39.26 -30.57
N GLU A 208 2.43 39.62 -29.48
CA GLU A 208 2.59 40.99 -29.00
C GLU A 208 3.24 41.90 -30.07
N LYS A 209 4.30 41.43 -30.73
CA LYS A 209 4.91 42.15 -31.88
C LYS A 209 3.91 42.38 -33.01
N SER A 210 3.07 41.40 -33.34
CA SER A 210 2.05 41.55 -34.39
C SER A 210 0.94 42.55 -34.03
N TYR A 211 0.64 42.72 -32.74
CA TYR A 211 -0.34 43.69 -32.26
C TYR A 211 0.22 45.12 -32.32
N CYS A 212 1.50 45.33 -31.97
CA CYS A 212 2.17 46.62 -32.14
C CYS A 212 2.21 47.07 -33.62
N GLU A 213 2.50 46.17 -34.55
CA GLU A 213 2.48 46.51 -35.99
C GLU A 213 1.08 46.87 -36.51
N LYS A 214 0.02 46.33 -35.89
CA LYS A 214 -1.37 46.66 -36.25
C LYS A 214 -1.80 48.03 -35.74
N SER A 215 -1.36 48.47 -34.56
CA SER A 215 -1.71 49.80 -34.06
C SER A 215 -1.03 50.91 -34.88
N GLU A 216 0.25 50.75 -35.24
CA GLU A 216 0.96 51.72 -36.08
C GLU A 216 0.32 51.88 -37.48
N LYS A 217 -0.23 50.80 -38.05
CA LYS A 217 -0.95 50.86 -39.34
C LYS A 217 -2.31 51.55 -39.22
N SER A 218 -2.99 51.42 -38.08
CA SER A 218 -4.29 52.08 -37.82
C SER A 218 -4.13 53.60 -37.74
N ASP A 219 -3.12 54.07 -36.98
CA ASP A 219 -2.91 55.50 -36.74
C ASP A 219 -2.54 56.24 -38.04
N LYS A 220 -1.80 55.59 -38.95
CA LYS A 220 -1.49 56.15 -40.29
C LYS A 220 -2.73 56.32 -41.17
N LEU A 221 -3.71 55.42 -41.08
CA LEU A 221 -4.90 55.46 -41.93
C LEU A 221 -5.86 56.60 -41.52
N GLU A 222 -5.96 56.88 -40.23
CA GLU A 222 -6.80 57.97 -39.71
C GLU A 222 -6.26 59.36 -40.10
N ILE A 223 -4.95 59.52 -40.15
CA ILE A 223 -4.29 60.76 -40.59
C ILE A 223 -4.55 61.03 -42.09
N LEU A 224 -4.49 59.99 -42.93
CA LEU A 224 -4.76 60.12 -44.37
C LEU A 224 -6.20 60.55 -44.66
N GLY A 225 -7.18 59.99 -43.95
CA GLY A 225 -8.59 60.37 -44.12
C GLY A 225 -8.87 61.84 -43.77
N LYS A 226 -8.19 62.39 -42.75
CA LYS A 226 -8.29 63.81 -42.37
C LYS A 226 -7.69 64.73 -43.44
N LEU A 227 -6.60 64.31 -44.11
CA LEU A 227 -5.97 65.09 -45.17
C LEU A 227 -6.89 65.21 -46.42
N GLU A 228 -7.53 64.10 -46.81
CA GLU A 228 -8.43 64.08 -47.98
C GLU A 228 -9.68 64.96 -47.76
N THR A 229 -10.21 65.01 -46.53
CA THR A 229 -11.31 65.93 -46.18
C THR A 229 -10.88 67.39 -46.27
N LEU A 230 -9.64 67.72 -45.90
CA LEU A 230 -9.10 69.08 -46.01
C LEU A 230 -8.91 69.47 -47.48
N GLU A 231 -8.41 68.57 -48.30
CA GLU A 231 -8.23 68.80 -49.74
C GLU A 231 -9.57 69.05 -50.44
N LYS A 232 -10.61 68.25 -50.15
CA LYS A 232 -11.97 68.50 -50.63
C LYS A 232 -12.49 69.88 -50.20
N SER A 233 -12.24 70.28 -48.95
CA SER A 233 -12.67 71.60 -48.46
C SER A 233 -11.95 72.74 -49.19
N HIS A 234 -10.66 72.57 -49.52
CA HIS A 234 -9.90 73.53 -50.32
C HIS A 234 -10.42 73.62 -51.76
N CYS A 235 -10.78 72.51 -52.40
CA CYS A 235 -11.39 72.53 -53.73
C CYS A 235 -12.74 73.28 -53.72
N GLU A 236 -13.59 73.09 -52.71
CA GLU A 236 -14.83 73.86 -52.59
C GLU A 236 -14.58 75.35 -52.39
N ILE A 237 -13.54 75.72 -51.62
CA ILE A 237 -13.15 77.12 -51.41
C ILE A 237 -12.64 77.75 -52.71
N LEU A 238 -11.82 77.03 -53.49
CA LEU A 238 -11.32 77.50 -54.79
C LEU A 238 -12.45 77.72 -55.79
N VAL A 239 -13.41 76.79 -55.89
CA VAL A 239 -14.60 76.96 -56.74
C VAL A 239 -15.44 78.16 -56.31
N LYS A 240 -15.55 78.42 -55.00
CA LYS A 240 -16.22 79.63 -54.49
C LYS A 240 -15.44 80.91 -54.83
N LEU A 241 -14.11 80.90 -54.79
CA LEU A 241 -13.26 82.04 -55.16
C LEU A 241 -13.31 82.32 -56.67
N GLU A 242 -13.31 81.29 -57.50
CA GLU A 242 -13.40 81.41 -58.96
C GLU A 242 -14.74 82.06 -59.37
N LYS A 243 -15.84 81.62 -58.76
CA LYS A 243 -17.16 82.26 -58.93
C LYS A 243 -17.21 83.73 -58.45
N LEU A 244 -16.36 84.14 -57.53
CA LEU A 244 -16.26 85.54 -57.08
C LEU A 244 -15.39 86.38 -58.05
N LEU A 245 -14.36 85.78 -58.64
CA LEU A 245 -13.52 86.42 -59.65
C LEU A 245 -14.28 86.66 -60.96
N GLU A 246 -15.02 85.67 -61.46
CA GLU A 246 -15.89 85.82 -62.63
C GLU A 246 -16.99 86.88 -62.43
N ARG A 247 -17.38 87.14 -61.17
CA ARG A 247 -18.33 88.21 -60.82
C ARG A 247 -17.72 89.61 -60.82
N ASN A 248 -16.42 89.72 -60.61
CA ASN A 248 -15.70 91.00 -60.59
C ASN A 248 -15.20 91.41 -61.98
N ASP A 249 -14.95 90.46 -62.90
CA ASP A 249 -14.52 90.74 -64.27
C ASP A 249 -15.69 91.08 -65.23
N ALA A 250 -16.93 91.07 -64.73
CA ALA A 250 -18.15 91.36 -65.50
C ALA A 250 -18.75 92.77 -65.23
N LYS A 251 -17.97 93.74 -64.70
CA LYS A 251 -18.42 95.12 -64.49
C LYS A 251 -17.36 96.19 -64.73
#